data_AF-A0A9D6KF39-F1
#
_entry.id   AF-A0A9D6KF39-F1
#
_cell.length_a   1.000
_cell.length_b   1.000
_cell.length_c   1.000
_cell.angle_alpha   90.00
_cell.angle_beta   90.00
_cell.angle_gamma   90.00
#
_symmetry.space_group_name_H-M   'P 1'
#
loop_
_entity.id
_entity.type
_entity.pdbx_description
1 polymer ?
#
loop_
_entity_poly.entity_id
_entity_poly.type
_entity_poly.pdbx_seq_one_letter_code
_entity_poly.pdbx_strand_id
1 'polypeptide(L)'
;MAALTASEFTQAITALSDEMGLQRLRDKFLRLNGLVTRIKVASPTKLADQIYMLTAGLRRQAPATYAFHAIWTETLNKKLGEEGEKNLEQLAEAINACLDEHDGIKPDKSADLDSALTAYEQALAAALGSEMARLDMLLKAVPAIAAKLRSS
;
A
#
# COMPACT_ATOMS: atom_id res chain seq x y z
N MET A 1 7.31 -7.54 -5.98
CA MET A 1 6.18 -7.07 -5.15
C MET A 1 4.94 -7.90 -5.43
N ALA A 2 4.17 -8.21 -4.39
CA ALA A 2 2.91 -8.92 -4.53
C ALA A 2 1.84 -8.04 -5.21
N ALA A 3 1.03 -8.63 -6.09
CA ALA A 3 -0.13 -7.94 -6.62
C ALA A 3 -1.23 -7.90 -5.56
N LEU A 4 -1.85 -6.73 -5.38
CA LEU A 4 -3.07 -6.62 -4.57
C LEU A 4 -4.21 -7.41 -5.24
N THR A 5 -5.06 -8.00 -4.41
CA THR A 5 -6.36 -8.52 -4.85
C THR A 5 -7.32 -7.37 -5.18
N ALA A 6 -8.41 -7.63 -5.90
CA ALA A 6 -9.43 -6.62 -6.17
C ALA A 6 -10.05 -6.05 -4.87
N SER A 7 -10.20 -6.89 -3.84
CA SER A 7 -10.68 -6.45 -2.53
C SER A 7 -9.68 -5.52 -1.84
N GLU A 8 -8.42 -5.92 -1.77
CA GLU A 8 -7.34 -5.11 -1.16
C GLU A 8 -7.17 -3.78 -1.91
N PHE A 9 -7.28 -3.78 -3.23
CA PHE A 9 -7.23 -2.57 -4.03
C PHE A 9 -8.40 -1.62 -3.71
N THR A 10 -9.60 -2.18 -3.56
CA THR A 10 -10.79 -1.41 -3.19
C THR A 10 -10.65 -0.80 -1.80
N GLN A 11 -10.08 -1.55 -0.85
CA GLN A 11 -9.76 -1.05 0.50
C GLN A 11 -8.75 0.09 0.43
N ALA A 12 -7.68 -0.02 -0.37
CA ALA A 12 -6.70 1.06 -0.54
C ALA A 12 -7.33 2.36 -1.08
N ILE A 13 -8.22 2.26 -2.07
CA ILE A 13 -8.93 3.45 -2.58
C ILE A 13 -9.92 4.01 -1.55
N THR A 14 -10.54 3.14 -0.75
CA THR A 14 -11.46 3.56 0.32
C THR A 14 -10.69 4.28 1.42
N ALA A 15 -9.57 3.73 1.89
CA ALA A 15 -8.71 4.37 2.88
C ALA A 15 -8.22 5.75 2.40
N LEU A 16 -7.75 5.87 1.15
CA LEU A 16 -7.39 7.17 0.58
C LEU A 16 -8.59 8.14 0.52
N SER A 17 -9.78 7.63 0.20
CA SER A 17 -11.00 8.42 0.13
C SER A 17 -11.42 8.93 1.50
N ASP A 18 -11.27 8.12 2.54
CA ASP A 18 -11.61 8.50 3.91
C ASP A 18 -10.64 9.56 4.45
N GLU A 19 -9.36 9.48 4.06
CA GLU A 19 -8.34 10.46 4.47
C GLU A 19 -8.50 11.85 3.86
N MET A 20 -8.80 11.94 2.56
CA MET A 20 -8.83 13.24 1.86
C MET A 20 -10.19 13.63 1.30
N GLY A 21 -11.16 12.73 1.32
CA GLY A 21 -12.48 12.87 0.70
C GLY A 21 -12.51 12.37 -0.76
N LEU A 22 -13.57 11.63 -1.10
CA LEU A 22 -13.75 10.97 -2.41
C LEU A 22 -13.51 11.89 -3.61
N GLN A 23 -14.13 13.07 -3.63
CA GLN A 23 -14.01 13.98 -4.78
C GLN A 23 -12.59 14.57 -4.90
N ARG A 24 -11.93 14.85 -3.77
CA ARG A 24 -10.55 15.36 -3.74
C ARG A 24 -9.57 14.29 -4.22
N LEU A 25 -9.73 13.03 -3.77
CA LEU A 25 -8.95 11.90 -4.26
C LEU A 25 -9.08 11.75 -5.77
N ARG A 26 -10.31 11.76 -6.27
CA ARG A 26 -10.61 11.67 -7.69
C ARG A 26 -10.00 12.84 -8.48
N ASP A 27 -10.05 14.06 -7.95
CA ASP A 27 -9.45 15.23 -8.60
C ASP A 27 -7.93 15.14 -8.62
N LYS A 28 -7.29 14.59 -7.59
CA LYS A 28 -5.86 14.27 -7.60
C LYS A 28 -5.52 13.26 -8.70
N PHE A 29 -6.30 12.18 -8.84
CA PHE A 29 -6.12 11.24 -9.94
C PHE A 29 -6.22 11.91 -11.31
N LEU A 30 -7.18 12.82 -11.51
CA LEU A 30 -7.27 13.60 -12.75
C LEU A 30 -6.03 14.48 -12.99
N ARG A 31 -5.57 15.22 -11.97
CA ARG A 31 -4.40 16.10 -12.09
C ARG A 31 -3.13 15.34 -12.46
N LEU A 32 -3.01 14.11 -11.98
CA LEU A 32 -1.88 13.22 -12.27
C LEU A 32 -2.09 12.37 -13.54
N ASN A 33 -3.10 12.68 -14.36
CA ASN A 33 -3.47 11.93 -15.56
C ASN A 33 -3.81 10.45 -15.31
N GLY A 34 -4.11 10.07 -14.06
CA GLY A 34 -4.53 8.73 -13.68
C GLY A 34 -6.01 8.44 -13.95
N LEU A 35 -6.79 9.48 -14.22
CA LEU A 35 -8.15 9.39 -14.75
C LEU A 35 -8.27 10.25 -16.01
N VAL A 36 -9.18 9.86 -16.89
CA VAL A 36 -9.51 10.62 -18.11
C VAL A 36 -10.89 11.27 -18.00
N THR A 37 -11.76 10.79 -17.10
CA THR A 37 -13.15 11.26 -17.00
C THR A 37 -13.35 12.37 -15.99
N ARG A 38 -13.98 13.46 -16.46
CA ARG A 38 -14.41 14.59 -15.61
C ARG A 38 -15.74 14.37 -14.89
N ILE A 39 -16.36 13.19 -15.01
CA ILE A 39 -17.59 12.85 -14.29
C ILE A 39 -17.29 12.60 -12.79
N LYS A 40 -18.18 13.09 -11.92
CA LYS A 40 -18.12 12.83 -10.48
C LYS A 40 -18.35 11.36 -10.19
N VAL A 41 -17.63 10.83 -9.21
CA VAL A 41 -17.77 9.43 -8.80
C VAL A 41 -18.71 9.33 -7.60
N ALA A 42 -19.62 8.35 -7.62
CA ALA A 42 -20.68 8.21 -6.63
C ALA A 42 -20.23 7.49 -5.33
N SER A 43 -19.18 6.68 -5.38
CA SER A 43 -18.64 5.96 -4.21
C SER A 43 -17.16 5.60 -4.37
N PRO A 44 -16.44 5.33 -3.27
CA PRO A 44 -15.05 4.85 -3.33
C PRO A 44 -14.90 3.56 -4.14
N THR A 45 -15.85 2.62 -4.03
CA THR A 45 -15.87 1.37 -4.83
C THR A 45 -15.91 1.65 -6.33
N LYS A 46 -16.74 2.61 -6.77
CA LYS A 46 -16.81 2.97 -8.19
C LYS A 46 -15.52 3.61 -8.70
N LEU A 47 -14.84 4.37 -7.84
CA LEU A 47 -13.52 4.90 -8.17
C LEU A 47 -12.51 3.76 -8.27
N ALA A 48 -12.54 2.82 -7.31
CA ALA A 48 -11.68 1.66 -7.29
C ALA A 48 -11.84 0.80 -8.54
N ASP A 49 -13.07 0.50 -8.96
CA ASP A 49 -13.35 -0.26 -10.19
C ASP A 49 -12.69 0.40 -11.42
N GLN A 50 -12.83 1.73 -11.56
CA GLN A 50 -12.26 2.48 -12.67
C GLN A 50 -10.74 2.43 -12.67
N ILE A 51 -10.10 2.71 -11.53
CA ILE A 51 -8.63 2.68 -11.43
C ILE A 51 -8.12 1.25 -11.56
N TYR A 52 -8.81 0.25 -11.01
CA TYR A 52 -8.42 -1.16 -11.13
C TYR A 52 -8.40 -1.60 -12.59
N MET A 53 -9.39 -1.21 -13.39
CA MET A 53 -9.39 -1.49 -14.84
C MET A 53 -8.23 -0.81 -15.58
N LEU A 54 -7.93 0.45 -15.23
CA LEU A 54 -6.84 1.21 -15.87
C LEU A 54 -5.45 0.67 -15.53
N THR A 55 -5.29 0.16 -14.31
CA THR A 55 -4.02 -0.33 -13.77
C THR A 55 -3.85 -1.84 -13.87
N ALA A 56 -4.91 -2.58 -14.22
CA ALA A 56 -5.00 -4.03 -14.07
C ALA A 56 -4.61 -4.51 -12.65
N GLY A 57 -5.09 -3.79 -11.62
CA GLY A 57 -4.67 -4.01 -10.23
C GLY A 57 -3.20 -3.72 -10.00
N LEU A 58 -2.72 -2.57 -10.49
CA LEU A 58 -1.31 -2.11 -10.45
C LEU A 58 -0.29 -2.97 -11.23
N ARG A 59 -0.75 -4.00 -11.96
CA ARG A 59 0.14 -4.85 -12.77
C ARG A 59 0.60 -4.16 -14.04
N ARG A 60 -0.20 -3.23 -14.58
CA ARG A 60 0.12 -2.46 -15.78
C ARG A 60 0.84 -1.18 -15.38
N GLN A 61 1.97 -0.90 -16.00
CA GLN A 61 2.61 0.42 -15.92
C GLN A 61 1.80 1.42 -16.77
N ALA A 62 0.98 2.21 -16.11
CA ALA A 62 0.07 3.17 -16.73
C ALA A 62 0.05 4.46 -15.89
N PRO A 63 -0.38 5.61 -16.45
CA PRO A 63 -0.54 6.85 -15.70
C PRO A 63 -1.32 6.69 -14.39
N ALA A 64 -2.37 5.85 -14.39
CA ALA A 64 -3.16 5.53 -13.21
C ALA A 64 -2.35 4.82 -12.10
N THR A 65 -1.39 3.98 -12.47
CA THR A 65 -0.51 3.26 -11.53
C THR A 65 0.46 4.23 -10.88
N TYR A 66 1.08 5.11 -11.66
CA TYR A 66 1.96 6.15 -11.12
C TYR A 66 1.19 7.15 -10.24
N ALA A 67 -0.01 7.55 -10.66
CA ALA A 67 -0.88 8.41 -9.87
C ALA A 67 -1.26 7.77 -8.53
N PHE A 68 -1.61 6.47 -8.53
CA PHE A 68 -1.89 5.74 -7.31
C PHE A 68 -0.70 5.76 -6.34
N HIS A 69 0.50 5.36 -6.81
CA HIS A 69 1.68 5.34 -5.97
C HIS A 69 2.07 6.74 -5.47
N ALA A 70 1.99 7.76 -6.31
CA ALA A 70 2.28 9.14 -5.92
C ALA A 70 1.32 9.62 -4.81
N ILE A 71 0.00 9.38 -4.97
CA ILE A 71 -1.00 9.77 -3.97
C ILE A 71 -0.81 8.97 -2.67
N TRP A 72 -0.52 7.67 -2.78
CA TRP A 72 -0.29 6.80 -1.63
C TRP A 72 0.94 7.27 -0.85
N THR A 73 2.10 7.38 -1.49
CA THR A 73 3.34 7.85 -0.86
C THR A 73 3.20 9.26 -0.29
N GLU A 74 2.57 10.20 -1.00
CA GLU A 74 2.31 11.55 -0.46
C GLU A 74 1.49 11.49 0.84
N THR A 75 0.48 10.62 0.89
CA THR A 75 -0.37 10.44 2.07
C THR A 75 0.41 9.85 3.25
N LEU A 76 1.24 8.84 2.99
CA LEU A 76 2.09 8.21 4.01
C LEU A 76 3.11 9.20 4.57
N ASN A 77 3.89 9.84 3.70
CA ASN A 77 4.98 10.73 4.11
C ASN A 77 4.45 11.92 4.92
N LYS A 78 3.27 12.43 4.56
CA LYS A 78 2.60 13.50 5.31
C LYS A 78 2.25 13.08 6.75
N LYS A 79 1.92 11.81 6.98
CA LYS A 79 1.54 11.30 8.30
C LYS A 79 2.72 10.80 9.13
N LEU A 80 3.71 10.19 8.48
CA LEU A 80 4.89 9.61 9.13
C LEU A 80 5.91 10.68 9.53
N GLY A 81 6.14 11.67 8.68
CA GLY A 81 7.25 12.61 8.82
C GLY A 81 8.62 11.93 8.70
N GLU A 82 9.69 12.72 8.78
CA GLU A 82 11.07 12.23 8.57
C GLU A 82 11.52 11.19 9.62
N GLU A 83 11.13 11.37 10.88
CA GLU A 83 11.49 10.43 11.95
C GLU A 83 10.77 9.08 11.77
N GLY A 84 9.50 9.12 11.38
CA GLY A 84 8.72 7.92 11.07
C GLY A 84 9.31 7.16 9.88
N GLU A 85 9.72 7.87 8.83
CA GLU A 85 10.38 7.26 7.66
C GLU A 85 11.69 6.54 8.04
N LYS A 86 12.55 7.18 8.83
CA LYS A 86 13.81 6.56 9.29
C LYS A 86 13.59 5.33 10.15
N ASN A 87 12.60 5.37 11.06
CA ASN A 87 12.27 4.22 11.89
C ASN A 87 11.75 3.04 11.05
N LEU A 88 10.90 3.31 10.06
CA LEU A 88 10.40 2.28 9.16
C LEU A 88 11.49 1.70 8.27
N GLU A 89 12.48 2.49 7.85
CA GLU A 89 13.62 1.99 7.08
C GLU A 89 14.41 0.96 7.88
N GLN A 90 14.71 1.24 9.15
CA GLN A 90 15.38 0.28 10.05
C GLN A 90 14.56 -1.00 10.26
N LEU A 91 13.25 -0.88 10.45
CA LEU A 91 12.37 -2.03 10.60
C LEU A 91 12.27 -2.85 9.30
N ALA A 92 12.32 -2.19 8.15
CA ALA A 92 12.36 -2.87 6.84
C ALA A 92 13.67 -3.64 6.63
N GLU A 93 14.81 -3.10 7.09
CA GLU A 93 16.08 -3.83 7.08
C GLU A 93 16.01 -5.12 7.91
N ALA A 94 15.36 -5.09 9.07
CA ALA A 94 15.15 -6.29 9.89
C ALA A 94 14.29 -7.36 9.19
N ILE A 95 13.25 -6.93 8.46
CA ILE A 95 12.44 -7.82 7.63
C ILE A 95 13.28 -8.42 6.51
N ASN A 96 14.05 -7.59 5.79
CA ASN A 96 14.89 -8.02 4.67
C ASN A 96 16.00 -8.98 5.12
N ALA A 97 16.53 -8.82 6.34
CA ALA A 97 17.52 -9.75 6.90
C ALA A 97 16.97 -11.19 7.05
N CYS A 98 15.65 -11.34 7.17
CA CYS A 98 14.96 -12.63 7.26
C CYS A 98 14.71 -13.29 5.89
N LEU A 99 14.98 -12.58 4.79
CA LEU A 99 14.82 -13.08 3.43
C LEU A 99 16.15 -13.61 2.85
N ASP A 100 16.04 -14.59 1.96
CA ASP A 100 17.14 -15.07 1.13
C ASP A 100 17.33 -14.21 -0.14
N GLU A 101 18.30 -14.58 -0.98
CA GLU A 101 18.63 -13.88 -2.23
C GLU A 101 17.54 -13.95 -3.31
N HIS A 102 16.48 -14.73 -3.08
CA HIS A 102 15.33 -14.90 -3.97
C HIS A 102 14.03 -14.39 -3.35
N ASP A 103 14.12 -13.54 -2.32
CA ASP A 103 12.97 -13.02 -1.56
C ASP A 103 12.14 -14.12 -0.86
N GLY A 104 12.74 -15.30 -0.66
CA GLY A 104 12.19 -16.40 0.11
C GLY A 104 12.43 -16.22 1.61
N ILE A 105 11.52 -16.73 2.44
CA ILE A 105 11.69 -16.68 3.90
C ILE A 105 12.71 -17.74 4.32
N LYS A 106 13.79 -17.33 5.00
CA LYS A 106 14.77 -18.27 5.54
C LYS A 106 14.11 -19.22 6.56
N PRO A 107 14.30 -20.55 6.47
CA PRO A 107 13.61 -21.51 7.33
C PRO A 107 13.80 -21.29 8.84
N ASP A 108 14.99 -20.84 9.25
CA ASP A 108 15.37 -20.57 10.64
C ASP A 108 14.94 -19.19 11.14
N LYS A 109 14.39 -18.33 10.27
CA LYS A 109 14.04 -16.93 10.57
C LYS A 109 12.55 -16.66 10.66
N SER A 110 11.69 -17.67 10.65
CA SER A 110 10.23 -17.43 10.70
C SER A 110 9.79 -16.64 11.93
N ALA A 111 10.31 -16.94 13.12
CA ALA A 111 9.94 -16.23 14.36
C ALA A 111 10.50 -14.80 14.42
N ASP A 112 11.73 -14.61 13.92
CA ASP A 112 12.35 -13.29 13.78
C ASP A 112 11.55 -12.42 12.80
N LEU A 113 11.12 -13.01 11.68
CA LEU A 113 10.28 -12.36 10.69
C LEU A 113 8.92 -11.96 11.27
N ASP A 114 8.26 -12.84 12.03
CA ASP A 114 6.99 -12.54 12.69
C ASP A 114 7.11 -11.34 13.65
N SER A 115 8.21 -11.31 14.41
CA SER A 115 8.51 -10.21 15.33
C SER A 115 8.77 -8.90 14.57
N ALA A 116 9.56 -8.96 13.49
CA ALA A 116 9.88 -7.81 12.66
C ALA A 116 8.65 -7.25 11.93
N LEU A 117 7.79 -8.12 11.37
CA LEU A 117 6.54 -7.73 10.73
C LEU A 117 5.58 -7.08 11.75
N THR A 118 5.49 -7.63 12.95
CA THR A 118 4.66 -7.06 14.03
C THR A 118 5.14 -5.66 14.42
N ALA A 119 6.46 -5.49 14.62
CA ALA A 119 7.04 -4.19 14.96
C ALA A 119 6.82 -3.16 13.84
N TYR A 120 6.99 -3.58 12.58
CA TYR A 120 6.73 -2.74 11.41
C TYR A 120 5.27 -2.32 11.30
N GLU A 121 4.34 -3.26 11.50
CA GLU A 121 2.90 -2.98 11.49
C GLU A 121 2.50 -2.02 12.61
N GLN A 122 3.02 -2.21 13.82
CA GLN A 122 2.74 -1.32 14.96
C GLN A 122 3.26 0.10 14.71
N ALA A 123 4.47 0.23 14.16
CA ALA A 123 5.06 1.53 13.84
C ALA A 123 4.23 2.27 12.77
N LEU A 124 3.80 1.56 11.71
CA LEU A 124 2.89 2.13 10.71
C LEU A 124 1.53 2.49 11.29
N ALA A 125 0.93 1.58 12.07
CA ALA A 125 -0.42 1.75 12.60
C ALA A 125 -0.51 2.93 13.58
N ALA A 126 0.56 3.21 14.33
CA ALA A 126 0.64 4.36 15.22
C ALA A 126 0.47 5.71 14.49
N ALA A 127 0.92 5.80 13.23
CA ALA A 127 0.80 7.01 12.42
C ALA A 127 -0.41 7.00 11.47
N LEU A 128 -0.75 5.83 10.93
CA LEU A 128 -1.67 5.70 9.79
C LEU A 128 -3.02 5.06 10.14
N GLY A 129 -3.11 4.35 11.26
CA GLY A 129 -4.18 3.40 11.56
C GLY A 129 -3.90 2.00 11.01
N SER A 130 -4.52 0.99 11.61
CA SER A 130 -4.25 -0.44 11.31
C SER A 130 -4.54 -0.83 9.87
N GLU A 131 -5.62 -0.32 9.29
CA GLU A 131 -6.00 -0.65 7.91
C GLU A 131 -4.97 -0.14 6.89
N MET A 132 -4.59 1.14 6.97
CA MET A 132 -3.57 1.71 6.07
C MET A 132 -2.20 1.05 6.26
N ALA A 133 -1.83 0.76 7.52
CA ALA A 133 -0.60 0.03 7.81
C ALA A 133 -0.57 -1.32 7.08
N ARG A 134 -1.66 -2.08 7.16
CA ARG A 134 -1.76 -3.40 6.54
C ARG A 134 -1.67 -3.33 5.01
N LEU A 135 -2.37 -2.38 4.41
CA LEU A 135 -2.36 -2.18 2.96
C LEU A 135 -0.99 -1.72 2.46
N ASP A 136 -0.30 -0.87 3.22
CA ASP A 136 1.05 -0.43 2.87
C ASP A 136 2.06 -1.58 2.93
N MET A 137 1.98 -2.43 3.96
CA MET A 137 2.79 -3.64 4.06
C MET A 137 2.55 -4.57 2.86
N LEU A 138 1.28 -4.78 2.45
CA LEU A 138 0.96 -5.61 1.28
C LEU A 138 1.48 -5.01 -0.03
N LEU A 139 1.40 -3.69 -0.21
CA LEU A 139 1.91 -2.98 -1.39
C LEU A 139 3.43 -3.12 -1.53
N LYS A 140 4.16 -3.13 -0.41
CA LYS A 140 5.63 -3.22 -0.38
C LYS A 140 6.15 -4.65 -0.33
N ALA A 141 5.34 -5.60 0.13
CA ALA A 141 5.76 -6.98 0.36
C ALA A 141 6.18 -7.73 -0.91
N VAL A 142 7.18 -8.59 -0.74
CA VAL A 142 7.48 -9.69 -1.68
C VAL A 142 6.41 -10.79 -1.58
N PRO A 143 6.24 -11.65 -2.59
CA PRO A 143 5.17 -12.65 -2.61
C PRO A 143 5.11 -13.55 -1.35
N ALA A 144 6.26 -13.96 -0.82
CA ALA A 144 6.32 -14.81 0.38
C ALA A 144 5.78 -14.08 1.63
N ILE A 145 6.18 -12.83 1.84
CA ILE A 145 5.67 -12.00 2.94
C ILE A 145 4.18 -11.71 2.74
N ALA A 146 3.74 -11.37 1.53
CA ALA A 146 2.33 -11.09 1.26
C ALA A 146 1.44 -12.32 1.52
N ALA A 147 1.91 -13.53 1.20
CA ALA A 147 1.20 -14.76 1.54
C ALA A 147 1.05 -14.92 3.06
N LYS A 148 2.12 -14.64 3.81
CA LYS A 148 2.12 -14.68 5.28
C LYS A 148 1.15 -13.64 5.87
N LEU A 149 1.19 -12.39 5.38
CA LEU A 149 0.28 -11.32 5.79
C LEU A 149 -1.20 -11.60 5.45
N ARG A 150 -1.50 -12.46 4.49
CA ARG A 150 -2.89 -12.86 4.20
C ARG A 150 -3.37 -14.02 5.07
N SER A 151 -2.44 -14.75 5.68
CA SER A 151 -2.72 -15.93 6.50
C SER A 151 -2.79 -15.66 8.01
N SER A 152 -2.28 -14.51 8.43
CA SER A 152 -2.31 -13.99 9.82
C SER A 152 -3.50 -13.05 10.01
#